data_AF-A0A6G7CH45-F1
#
_entry.id   AF-A0A6G7CH45-F1
#
_cell.length_a   1.000
_cell.length_b   1.000
_cell.length_c   1.000
_cell.angle_alpha   90.00
_cell.angle_beta   90.00
_cell.angle_gamma   90.00
#
_symmetry.space_group_name_H-M   'P 1'
#
loop_
_entity.id
_entity.type
_entity.pdbx_description
1 polymer ?
#
loop_
_entity_poly.entity_id
_entity_poly.type
_entity_poly.pdbx_seq_one_letter_code
_entity_poly.pdbx_strand_id
1 'polypeptide(L)'
;MSQGDKTEQASSQKLSKARSEGQVARAKEFTTAICMIVGVSYFYMYGAELKRSIFLLFETAYTFDSTTIFDIDPMLEMFAQALFILIKLFAPMMLFITLTAVGASSVLGGFNFNFKSISPKFSKINPASGLKRIFSKQTFIEFLKSVLKISIILSLLYITINNNVGIISGLVRASFQTVIQIAFGNLVSLIIMLISVAVIFGLIDLPYQKMTFNKQMMMSKEELKQEHKQQEGSPEVKGRRRQIQMQYARNSANKMVPTADVVLMNPTHYAVALKYDISKAEAPFVVAKGKDEVAFYIRSLADKHQIEVLIVPEITRSIYHTTQINQMVPNQLYLAVAQILKYVQQLQAWRKGQQAKPNKLPSFTIPENIRY
;
A
#
# COMPACT_ATOMS: atom_id res chain seq x y z
N MET A 1 -18.97 -22.68 7.94
CA MET A 1 -19.12 -21.59 6.96
C MET A 1 -18.21 -21.90 5.79
N SER A 2 -18.77 -22.19 4.63
CA SER A 2 -17.99 -22.52 3.44
C SER A 2 -17.09 -21.33 3.11
N GLN A 3 -15.78 -21.49 3.25
CA GLN A 3 -14.82 -20.57 2.65
C GLN A 3 -15.01 -20.71 1.14
N GLY A 4 -15.85 -19.86 0.55
CA GLY A 4 -16.03 -19.83 -0.90
C GLY A 4 -14.66 -19.76 -1.57
N ASP A 5 -14.50 -20.52 -2.66
CA ASP A 5 -13.23 -20.60 -3.37
C ASP A 5 -12.71 -19.19 -3.65
N LYS A 6 -11.46 -18.96 -3.28
CA LYS A 6 -10.77 -17.69 -3.49
C LYS A 6 -10.47 -17.55 -4.97
N THR A 7 -11.39 -16.93 -5.71
CA THR A 7 -11.29 -16.73 -7.17
C THR A 7 -10.90 -15.30 -7.54
N GLU A 8 -11.12 -14.33 -6.65
CA GLU A 8 -10.89 -12.92 -6.94
C GLU A 8 -9.45 -12.51 -6.66
N GLN A 9 -8.95 -11.56 -7.45
CA GLN A 9 -7.62 -11.00 -7.22
C GLN A 9 -7.56 -10.24 -5.89
N ALA A 10 -6.37 -10.20 -5.29
CA ALA A 10 -6.14 -9.46 -4.06
C ALA A 10 -6.28 -7.96 -4.30
N SER A 11 -7.04 -7.27 -3.44
CA SER A 11 -7.11 -5.82 -3.44
C SER A 11 -5.77 -5.17 -3.03
N SER A 12 -5.59 -3.90 -3.37
CA SER A 12 -4.42 -3.11 -2.94
C SER A 12 -4.35 -3.01 -1.41
N GLN A 13 -5.49 -2.92 -0.72
CA GLN A 13 -5.54 -2.85 0.74
C GLN A 13 -5.09 -4.18 1.37
N LYS A 14 -5.54 -5.32 0.85
CA LYS A 14 -5.11 -6.64 1.35
C LYS A 14 -3.61 -6.84 1.18
N LEU A 15 -3.06 -6.47 0.03
CA LEU A 15 -1.60 -6.53 -0.23
C LEU A 15 -0.82 -5.59 0.70
N SER A 16 -1.31 -4.37 0.90
CA SER A 16 -0.71 -3.40 1.83
C SER A 16 -0.74 -3.90 3.27
N LYS A 17 -1.86 -4.49 3.70
CA LYS A 17 -2.00 -5.09 5.03
C LYS A 17 -1.04 -6.27 5.22
N ALA A 18 -0.98 -7.19 4.26
CA ALA A 18 -0.04 -8.32 4.28
C ALA A 18 1.41 -7.82 4.40
N ARG A 19 1.77 -6.79 3.63
CA ARG A 19 3.08 -6.13 3.74
C ARG A 19 3.28 -5.52 5.13
N SER A 20 2.31 -4.79 5.67
CA SER A 20 2.40 -4.21 7.02
C SER A 20 2.58 -5.27 8.12
N GLU A 21 2.08 -6.48 7.91
CA GLU A 21 2.23 -7.63 8.80
C GLU A 21 3.55 -8.40 8.58
N GLY A 22 4.36 -8.01 7.60
CA GLY A 22 5.64 -8.65 7.27
C GLY A 22 5.50 -9.86 6.34
N GLN A 23 4.29 -10.13 5.82
CA GLN A 23 4.05 -11.22 4.89
C GLN A 23 4.36 -10.76 3.46
N VAL A 24 5.51 -11.19 2.94
CA VAL A 24 5.96 -10.88 1.58
C VAL A 24 6.47 -12.15 0.90
N ALA A 25 6.36 -12.22 -0.43
CA ALA A 25 6.93 -13.30 -1.20
C ALA A 25 8.46 -13.33 -1.06
N ARG A 26 9.03 -14.52 -0.84
CA ARG A 26 10.48 -14.74 -0.74
C ARG A 26 10.85 -15.98 -1.55
N ALA A 27 11.85 -15.87 -2.42
CA ALA A 27 12.42 -17.00 -3.16
C ALA A 27 13.71 -17.44 -2.48
N LYS A 28 13.60 -18.44 -1.61
CA LYS A 28 14.72 -18.93 -0.81
C LYS A 28 15.79 -19.56 -1.71
N GLU A 29 15.39 -20.33 -2.72
CA GLU A 29 16.34 -21.03 -3.58
C GLU A 29 17.12 -20.06 -4.46
N PHE A 30 16.44 -19.03 -4.98
CA PHE A 30 17.08 -17.94 -5.70
C PHE A 30 18.12 -17.21 -4.82
N THR A 31 17.74 -16.87 -3.58
CA THR A 31 18.65 -16.21 -2.63
C THR A 31 19.89 -17.07 -2.40
N THR A 32 19.72 -18.37 -2.15
CA THR A 32 20.85 -19.29 -1.98
C THR A 32 21.74 -19.37 -3.21
N ALA A 33 21.17 -19.45 -4.41
CA ALA A 33 21.92 -19.52 -5.66
C ALA A 33 22.79 -18.27 -5.90
N ILE A 34 22.23 -17.08 -5.70
CA ILE A 34 22.98 -15.82 -5.84
C ILE A 34 24.07 -15.71 -4.78
N CYS A 35 23.80 -16.11 -3.53
CA CYS A 35 24.83 -16.14 -2.48
C CYS A 35 25.98 -17.11 -2.82
N MET A 36 25.68 -18.27 -3.41
CA MET A 36 26.72 -19.20 -3.87
C MET A 36 27.55 -18.62 -5.01
N ILE A 37 26.91 -17.95 -5.99
CA ILE A 37 27.62 -17.25 -7.08
C ILE A 37 28.56 -16.20 -6.49
N VAL A 38 28.06 -15.32 -5.62
CA VAL A 38 28.88 -14.26 -5.01
C VAL A 38 30.02 -14.84 -4.17
N GLY A 39 29.76 -15.92 -3.42
CA GLY A 39 30.79 -16.60 -2.64
C GLY A 39 31.91 -17.15 -3.53
N VAL A 40 31.58 -17.78 -4.65
CA VAL A 40 32.58 -18.33 -5.57
C VAL A 40 33.28 -17.23 -6.37
N SER A 41 32.58 -16.19 -6.78
CA SER A 41 33.19 -14.99 -7.37
C SER A 41 34.18 -14.35 -6.40
N TYR A 42 33.88 -14.32 -5.10
CA TYR A 42 34.81 -13.85 -4.08
C TYR A 42 36.08 -14.70 -4.04
N PHE A 43 35.96 -16.03 -3.99
CA PHE A 43 37.12 -16.92 -4.04
C PHE A 43 37.90 -16.80 -5.35
N TYR A 44 37.23 -16.56 -6.47
CA TYR A 44 37.90 -16.34 -7.75
C TYR A 44 38.72 -15.04 -7.76
N MET A 45 38.17 -13.94 -7.23
CA MET A 45 38.83 -12.63 -7.20
C MET A 45 39.92 -12.54 -6.13
N TYR A 46 39.65 -13.06 -4.93
CA TYR A 46 40.53 -12.93 -3.75
C TYR A 46 41.30 -14.21 -3.43
N GLY A 47 41.17 -15.26 -4.23
CA GLY A 47 41.80 -16.57 -3.98
C GLY A 47 43.32 -16.52 -3.91
N ALA A 48 43.97 -15.71 -4.74
CA ALA A 48 45.41 -15.53 -4.71
C ALA A 48 45.87 -14.87 -3.39
N GLU A 49 45.12 -13.86 -2.93
CA GLU A 49 45.39 -13.16 -1.67
C GLU A 49 45.10 -14.05 -0.45
N LEU A 50 44.02 -14.84 -0.50
CA LEU A 50 43.71 -15.87 0.48
C LEU A 50 44.86 -16.88 0.58
N LYS A 51 45.33 -17.40 -0.55
CA LYS A 51 46.48 -18.31 -0.60
C LYS A 51 47.70 -17.66 0.03
N ARG A 52 48.10 -16.46 -0.41
CA ARG A 52 49.27 -15.74 0.12
C ARG A 52 49.17 -15.52 1.64
N SER A 53 48.01 -15.08 2.10
CA SER A 53 47.80 -14.77 3.52
C SER A 53 47.80 -16.03 4.38
N ILE A 54 47.25 -17.15 3.89
CA ILE A 54 47.34 -18.45 4.56
C ILE A 54 48.81 -18.90 4.61
N PHE A 55 49.56 -18.81 3.51
CA PHE A 55 50.98 -19.14 3.52
C PHE A 55 51.77 -18.29 4.53
N LEU A 56 51.52 -16.99 4.58
CA LEU A 56 52.15 -16.09 5.56
C LEU A 56 51.80 -16.48 7.00
N LEU A 57 50.55 -16.87 7.27
CA LEU A 57 50.12 -17.36 8.58
C LEU A 57 50.89 -18.62 8.98
N PHE A 58 51.01 -19.59 8.06
CA PHE A 58 51.76 -20.81 8.30
C PHE A 58 53.25 -20.52 8.46
N GLU A 59 53.85 -19.67 7.62
CA GLU A 59 55.26 -19.29 7.75
C GLU A 59 55.52 -18.68 9.13
N THR A 60 54.74 -17.65 9.50
CA THR A 60 54.85 -16.98 10.81
C THR A 60 54.66 -17.94 11.98
N ALA A 61 53.67 -18.85 11.89
CA ALA A 61 53.38 -19.81 12.96
C ALA A 61 54.45 -20.91 13.12
N TYR A 62 55.19 -21.23 12.05
CA TYR A 62 56.20 -22.28 12.05
C TYR A 62 57.65 -21.75 12.11
N THR A 63 57.86 -20.44 11.92
CA THR A 63 59.12 -19.77 12.25
C THR A 63 59.07 -19.25 13.69
N PHE A 64 59.54 -20.05 14.63
CA PHE A 64 59.76 -19.62 16.02
C PHE A 64 61.19 -19.93 16.45
N ASP A 65 61.77 -19.06 17.28
CA ASP A 65 63.03 -19.32 17.95
C ASP A 65 62.76 -19.99 19.30
N SER A 66 63.71 -20.81 19.76
CA SER A 66 63.68 -21.50 21.06
C SER A 66 63.46 -20.55 22.25
N THR A 67 63.87 -19.29 22.10
CA THR A 67 63.70 -18.20 23.07
C THR A 67 62.25 -17.72 23.18
N THR A 68 61.45 -17.89 22.13
CA THR A 68 60.07 -17.40 22.00
C THR A 68 59.03 -18.38 22.55
N ILE A 69 59.42 -19.63 22.83
CA ILE A 69 58.52 -20.72 23.26
C ILE A 69 58.07 -20.56 24.71
N PHE A 70 58.88 -19.91 25.54
CA PHE A 70 58.63 -19.79 26.98
C PHE A 70 58.05 -18.43 27.40
N ASP A 71 57.80 -17.54 26.45
CA ASP A 71 57.32 -16.19 26.70
C ASP A 71 55.92 -15.97 26.12
N ILE A 72 55.02 -15.40 26.92
CA ILE A 72 53.58 -15.29 26.58
C ILE A 72 53.31 -14.15 25.61
N ASP A 73 54.06 -13.05 25.72
CA ASP A 73 53.82 -11.83 24.94
C ASP A 73 54.00 -12.04 23.43
N PRO A 74 55.08 -12.69 22.94
CA PRO A 74 55.24 -12.98 21.51
C PRO A 74 54.17 -13.94 20.96
N MET A 75 53.72 -14.90 21.79
CA MET A 75 52.64 -15.81 21.41
C MET A 75 51.30 -15.06 21.24
N LEU A 76 51.01 -14.11 22.13
CA LEU A 76 49.82 -13.25 22.04
C LEU A 76 49.86 -12.35 20.81
N GLU A 77 51.01 -11.77 20.48
CA GLU A 77 51.18 -10.97 19.26
C GLU A 77 50.94 -11.80 18.00
N MET A 78 51.50 -13.02 17.94
CA MET A 78 51.30 -13.93 16.82
C MET A 78 49.83 -14.34 16.67
N PHE A 79 49.14 -14.60 17.79
CA PHE A 79 47.70 -14.88 17.79
C PHE A 79 46.87 -13.68 17.34
N ALA A 80 47.21 -12.47 17.78
CA ALA A 80 46.53 -11.24 17.38
C ALA A 80 46.71 -10.96 15.88
N GLN A 81 47.93 -11.16 15.35
CA GLN A 81 48.21 -11.06 13.91
C GLN A 81 47.43 -12.12 13.12
N ALA A 82 47.34 -13.34 13.64
CA ALA A 82 46.58 -14.40 13.01
C ALA A 82 45.08 -14.09 12.93
N LEU A 83 44.50 -13.61 14.03
CA LEU A 83 43.12 -13.14 14.07
C LEU A 83 42.90 -11.95 13.12
N PHE A 84 43.81 -10.99 13.09
CA PHE A 84 43.70 -9.83 12.21
C PHE A 84 43.68 -10.23 10.73
N ILE A 85 44.54 -11.16 10.32
CA ILE A 85 44.56 -11.68 8.95
C ILE A 85 43.26 -12.43 8.63
N LEU A 86 42.76 -13.27 9.54
CA LEU A 86 41.48 -13.97 9.35
C LEU A 86 40.31 -12.99 9.22
N ILE A 87 40.21 -12.00 10.09
CA ILE A 87 39.16 -10.97 10.03
C ILE A 87 39.27 -10.20 8.71
N LYS A 88 40.47 -9.77 8.32
CA LYS A 88 40.70 -9.04 7.07
C LYS A 88 40.27 -9.83 5.83
N LEU A 89 40.45 -11.15 5.85
CA LEU A 89 40.09 -12.04 4.74
C LEU A 89 38.59 -12.40 4.71
N PHE A 90 37.98 -12.66 5.86
CA PHE A 90 36.62 -13.19 5.94
C PHE A 90 35.55 -12.12 6.20
N ALA A 91 35.88 -11.01 6.85
CA ALA A 91 34.91 -9.94 7.11
C ALA A 91 34.34 -9.33 5.82
N PRO A 92 35.14 -9.02 4.78
CA PRO A 92 34.60 -8.54 3.51
C PRO A 92 33.71 -9.59 2.83
N MET A 93 34.10 -10.87 2.87
CA MET A 93 33.29 -11.97 2.33
C MET A 93 31.93 -12.06 3.01
N MET A 94 31.91 -12.03 4.35
CA MET A 94 30.68 -12.07 5.14
C MET A 94 29.80 -10.85 4.85
N LEU A 95 30.40 -9.66 4.71
CA LEU A 95 29.69 -8.45 4.32
C LEU A 95 29.05 -8.61 2.94
N PHE A 96 29.79 -9.05 1.92
CA PHE A 96 29.26 -9.26 0.58
C PHE A 96 28.14 -10.30 0.54
N ILE A 97 28.31 -11.44 1.21
CA ILE A 97 27.27 -12.48 1.29
C ILE A 97 26.03 -11.94 2.01
N THR A 98 26.20 -11.17 3.09
CA THR A 98 25.07 -10.58 3.84
C THR A 98 24.31 -9.58 2.99
N LEU A 99 25.02 -8.65 2.33
CA LEU A 99 24.40 -7.68 1.41
C LEU A 99 23.68 -8.39 0.27
N THR A 100 24.30 -9.44 -0.27
CA THR A 100 23.71 -10.27 -1.32
C THR A 100 22.44 -10.99 -0.83
N ALA A 101 22.46 -11.60 0.35
CA ALA A 101 21.31 -12.28 0.93
C ALA A 101 20.15 -11.31 1.16
N VAL A 102 20.44 -10.11 1.67
CA VAL A 102 19.45 -9.05 1.88
C VAL A 102 18.87 -8.55 0.55
N GLY A 103 19.72 -8.31 -0.45
CA GLY A 103 19.31 -7.86 -1.78
C GLY A 103 18.50 -8.92 -2.53
N ALA A 104 19.05 -10.12 -2.67
CA ALA A 104 18.44 -11.23 -3.42
C ALA A 104 17.11 -11.68 -2.79
N SER A 105 17.03 -11.74 -1.45
CA SER A 105 15.77 -12.07 -0.78
C SER A 105 14.68 -11.02 -1.00
N SER A 106 15.06 -9.77 -1.31
CA SER A 106 14.15 -8.64 -1.50
C SER A 106 13.66 -8.47 -2.95
N VAL A 107 14.14 -9.29 -3.90
CA VAL A 107 13.74 -9.22 -5.32
C VAL A 107 12.23 -9.39 -5.55
N LEU A 108 11.57 -10.29 -4.81
CA LEU A 108 10.11 -10.50 -4.95
C LEU A 108 9.29 -9.58 -4.04
N GLY A 109 9.65 -9.49 -2.77
CA GLY A 109 8.86 -8.81 -1.73
C GLY A 109 9.19 -7.34 -1.51
N GLY A 110 10.28 -6.85 -2.12
CA GLY A 110 10.88 -5.56 -1.82
C GLY A 110 11.46 -5.48 -0.41
N PHE A 111 12.00 -4.30 -0.09
CA PHE A 111 12.37 -3.96 1.27
C PHE A 111 11.12 -3.65 2.10
N ASN A 112 10.99 -4.29 3.24
CA ASN A 112 9.85 -4.14 4.13
C ASN A 112 10.30 -4.25 5.59
N PHE A 113 10.32 -3.11 6.29
CA PHE A 113 10.70 -3.03 7.69
C PHE A 113 9.45 -3.08 8.56
N ASN A 114 9.32 -4.14 9.36
CA ASN A 114 8.18 -4.33 10.25
C ASN A 114 8.62 -4.61 11.69
N PHE A 115 8.64 -3.56 12.51
CA PHE A 115 8.95 -3.67 13.94
C PHE A 115 7.91 -4.49 14.73
N LYS A 116 6.64 -4.58 14.26
CA LYS A 116 5.60 -5.42 14.88
C LYS A 116 5.82 -6.92 14.71
N SER A 117 6.76 -7.33 13.86
CA SER A 117 7.15 -8.74 13.73
C SER A 117 8.19 -9.17 14.77
N ILE A 118 8.84 -8.22 15.46
CA ILE A 118 9.85 -8.47 16.49
C ILE A 118 9.20 -8.86 17.83
N SER A 119 7.98 -8.39 18.11
CA SER A 119 7.26 -8.73 19.34
C SER A 119 6.99 -10.24 19.45
N PRO A 120 7.18 -10.87 20.62
CA PRO A 120 6.84 -12.28 20.82
C PRO A 120 5.35 -12.51 20.60
N LYS A 121 5.00 -13.39 19.67
CA LYS A 121 3.61 -13.77 19.37
C LYS A 121 3.42 -15.23 19.78
N PHE A 122 2.76 -15.48 20.92
CA PHE A 122 2.45 -16.84 21.40
C PHE A 122 1.65 -17.66 20.39
N SER A 123 0.88 -17.01 19.50
CA SER A 123 0.18 -17.66 18.40
C SER A 123 1.11 -18.36 17.39
N LYS A 124 2.39 -17.98 17.31
CA LYS A 124 3.40 -18.66 16.47
C LYS A 124 3.94 -19.96 17.09
N ILE A 125 3.69 -20.21 18.38
CA ILE A 125 4.23 -21.36 19.13
C ILE A 125 3.19 -22.50 19.22
N ASN A 126 1.99 -22.34 18.66
CA ASN A 126 0.94 -23.37 18.76
C ASN A 126 1.29 -24.63 17.94
N PRO A 127 1.49 -25.81 18.59
CA PRO A 127 1.91 -27.05 17.92
C PRO A 127 0.89 -27.57 16.91
N ALA A 128 -0.41 -27.37 17.14
CA ALA A 128 -1.46 -27.79 16.20
C ALA A 128 -1.37 -27.03 14.86
N SER A 129 -1.08 -25.73 14.92
CA SER A 129 -0.87 -24.91 13.73
C SER A 129 0.43 -25.28 12.99
N GLY A 130 1.47 -25.68 13.74
CA GLY A 130 2.73 -26.19 13.19
C GLY A 130 2.54 -27.50 12.43
N LEU A 131 1.83 -28.47 13.01
CA LEU A 131 1.53 -29.75 12.36
C LEU A 131 0.72 -29.55 11.07
N LYS A 132 -0.33 -28.70 11.09
CA LYS A 132 -1.10 -28.38 9.88
C LYS A 132 -0.24 -27.75 8.79
N ARG A 133 0.77 -26.94 9.17
CA ARG A 133 1.73 -26.37 8.21
C ARG A 133 2.61 -27.44 7.59
N ILE A 134 3.10 -28.39 8.37
CA ILE A 134 3.96 -29.50 7.90
C ILE A 134 3.18 -30.41 6.93
N PHE A 135 1.93 -30.73 7.24
CA PHE A 135 1.07 -31.56 6.37
C PHE A 135 0.32 -30.73 5.30
N SER A 136 0.88 -29.60 4.87
CA SER A 136 0.27 -28.77 3.83
C SER A 136 0.71 -29.21 2.42
N LYS A 137 -0.14 -28.96 1.42
CA LYS A 137 0.20 -29.17 0.00
C LYS A 137 1.49 -28.45 -0.40
N GLN A 138 1.74 -27.27 0.18
CA GLN A 138 2.94 -26.49 -0.08
C GLN A 138 4.20 -27.20 0.43
N THR A 139 4.18 -27.71 1.66
CA THR A 139 5.33 -28.45 2.22
C THR A 139 5.61 -29.73 1.45
N PHE A 140 4.58 -30.44 0.98
CA PHE A 140 4.76 -31.62 0.13
C PHE A 140 5.47 -31.27 -1.20
N ILE A 141 5.11 -30.15 -1.84
CA ILE A 141 5.78 -29.70 -3.06
C ILE A 141 7.23 -29.29 -2.78
N GLU A 142 7.50 -28.59 -1.67
CA GLU A 142 8.88 -28.25 -1.27
C GLU A 142 9.73 -29.48 -0.96
N PHE A 143 9.14 -30.51 -0.34
CA PHE A 143 9.77 -31.79 -0.13
C PHE A 143 10.13 -32.45 -1.47
N LEU A 144 9.20 -32.52 -2.42
CA LEU A 144 9.45 -33.11 -3.74
C LEU A 144 10.56 -32.36 -4.50
N LYS A 145 10.56 -31.02 -4.46
CA LYS A 145 11.65 -30.20 -5.03
C LYS A 145 13.00 -30.53 -4.38
N SER A 146 13.02 -30.74 -3.07
CA SER A 146 14.24 -31.07 -2.33
C SER A 146 14.78 -32.46 -2.68
N VAL A 147 13.90 -33.46 -2.74
CA VAL A 147 14.26 -34.82 -3.18
C VAL A 147 14.81 -34.79 -4.60
N LEU A 148 14.10 -34.15 -5.54
CA LEU A 148 14.54 -34.06 -6.93
C LEU A 148 15.90 -33.36 -7.06
N LYS A 149 16.12 -32.28 -6.30
CA LYS A 149 17.42 -31.57 -6.25
C LYS A 149 18.55 -32.46 -5.74
N ILE A 150 18.33 -33.17 -4.63
CA ILE A 150 19.33 -34.09 -4.07
C ILE A 150 19.63 -35.23 -5.05
N SER A 151 18.62 -35.81 -5.67
CA SER A 151 18.79 -36.87 -6.68
C SER A 151 19.61 -36.40 -7.88
N ILE A 152 19.41 -35.17 -8.36
CA ILE A 152 20.21 -34.58 -9.44
C ILE A 152 21.66 -34.40 -8.98
N ILE A 153 21.88 -33.81 -7.80
CA ILE A 153 23.23 -33.60 -7.26
C ILE A 153 23.97 -34.93 -7.09
N LEU A 154 23.32 -35.94 -6.50
CA LEU A 154 23.93 -37.27 -6.32
C LEU A 154 24.23 -37.95 -7.65
N SER A 155 23.32 -37.87 -8.63
CA SER A 155 23.55 -38.43 -9.97
C SER A 155 24.75 -37.79 -10.66
N LEU A 156 24.83 -36.45 -10.62
CA LEU A 156 25.93 -35.71 -11.22
C LEU A 156 27.26 -35.97 -10.50
N LEU A 157 27.24 -36.06 -9.16
CA LEU A 157 28.40 -36.44 -8.36
C LEU A 157 28.88 -37.85 -8.73
N TYR A 158 27.96 -38.81 -8.82
CA TYR A 158 28.26 -40.18 -9.21
C TYR A 158 28.90 -40.25 -10.59
N ILE A 159 28.33 -39.57 -11.59
CA ILE A 159 28.88 -39.49 -12.95
C ILE A 159 30.29 -38.87 -12.92
N THR A 160 30.46 -37.77 -12.18
CA THR A 160 31.75 -37.08 -12.09
C THR A 160 32.82 -37.96 -11.46
N ILE A 161 32.49 -38.63 -10.35
CA ILE A 161 33.40 -39.55 -9.68
C ILE A 161 33.74 -40.70 -10.63
N ASN A 162 32.74 -41.37 -11.19
CA ASN A 162 32.93 -42.52 -12.08
C ASN A 162 33.82 -42.18 -13.29
N ASN A 163 33.63 -41.02 -13.91
CA ASN A 163 34.45 -40.54 -15.03
C ASN A 163 35.89 -40.20 -14.61
N ASN A 164 36.11 -39.84 -13.34
CA ASN A 164 37.42 -39.49 -12.81
C ASN A 164 38.13 -40.63 -12.07
N VAL A 165 37.49 -41.78 -11.81
CA VAL A 165 38.10 -42.91 -11.07
C VAL A 165 39.43 -43.34 -11.68
N GLY A 166 39.52 -43.43 -13.01
CA GLY A 166 40.76 -43.79 -13.70
C GLY A 166 41.88 -42.75 -13.49
N ILE A 167 41.54 -41.46 -13.59
CA ILE A 167 42.46 -40.35 -13.37
C ILE A 167 42.95 -40.35 -11.93
N ILE A 168 42.03 -40.47 -10.96
CA ILE A 168 42.32 -40.48 -9.52
C ILE A 168 43.23 -41.66 -9.15
N SER A 169 42.99 -42.84 -9.73
CA SER A 169 43.83 -44.02 -9.48
C SER A 169 45.26 -43.82 -9.98
N GLY A 170 45.43 -43.07 -11.09
CA GLY A 170 46.75 -42.70 -11.61
C GLY A 170 47.51 -41.67 -10.77
N LEU A 171 46.81 -40.89 -9.92
CA LEU A 171 47.43 -39.83 -9.11
C LEU A 171 48.40 -40.37 -8.06
N VAL A 172 48.29 -41.63 -7.64
CA VAL A 172 49.19 -42.25 -6.65
C VAL A 172 50.66 -42.21 -7.09
N ARG A 173 50.91 -42.20 -8.40
CA ARG A 173 52.25 -42.17 -9.01
C ARG A 173 52.63 -40.79 -9.58
N ALA A 174 51.74 -39.80 -9.46
CA ALA A 174 51.94 -38.48 -10.04
C ALA A 174 52.79 -37.58 -9.12
N SER A 175 53.42 -36.56 -9.70
CA SER A 175 54.10 -35.54 -8.91
C SER A 175 53.10 -34.78 -8.01
N PHE A 176 53.56 -34.30 -6.86
CA PHE A 176 52.72 -33.52 -5.93
C PHE A 176 52.02 -32.33 -6.61
N GLN A 177 52.74 -31.63 -7.49
CA GLN A 177 52.19 -30.49 -8.21
C GLN A 177 51.08 -30.89 -9.18
N THR A 178 51.22 -32.03 -9.86
CA THR A 178 50.18 -32.61 -10.73
C THR A 178 48.94 -32.99 -9.93
N VAL A 179 49.11 -33.62 -8.75
CA VAL A 179 48.01 -33.98 -7.85
C VAL A 179 47.21 -32.75 -7.44
N ILE A 180 47.90 -31.67 -7.01
CA ILE A 180 47.24 -30.42 -6.63
C ILE A 180 46.45 -29.83 -7.81
N GLN A 181 47.06 -29.74 -8.99
CA GLN A 181 46.39 -29.14 -10.16
C GLN A 181 45.11 -29.90 -10.54
N ILE A 182 45.18 -31.23 -10.59
CA ILE A 182 44.01 -32.07 -10.92
C ILE A 182 42.96 -32.00 -9.82
N ALA A 183 43.35 -32.05 -8.55
CA ALA A 183 42.43 -31.96 -7.42
C ALA A 183 41.68 -30.61 -7.41
N PHE A 184 42.38 -29.49 -7.58
CA PHE A 184 41.76 -28.16 -7.64
C PHE A 184 40.89 -27.99 -8.88
N GLY A 185 41.31 -28.49 -10.05
CA GLY A 185 40.49 -28.47 -11.26
C GLY A 185 39.17 -29.21 -11.08
N ASN A 186 39.22 -30.41 -10.48
CA ASN A 186 38.04 -31.20 -10.17
C ASN A 186 37.15 -30.54 -9.11
N LEU A 187 37.75 -29.93 -8.08
CA LEU A 187 37.02 -29.17 -7.06
C LEU A 187 36.26 -27.99 -7.70
N VAL A 188 36.91 -27.21 -8.55
CA VAL A 188 36.28 -26.08 -9.24
C VAL A 188 35.15 -26.56 -10.16
N SER A 189 35.36 -27.66 -10.90
CA SER A 189 34.33 -28.27 -11.75
C SER A 189 33.10 -28.68 -10.95
N LEU A 190 33.29 -29.34 -9.79
CA LEU A 190 32.21 -29.73 -8.88
C LEU A 190 31.48 -28.50 -8.30
N ILE A 191 32.20 -27.46 -7.93
CA ILE A 191 31.61 -26.20 -7.44
C ILE A 191 30.74 -25.56 -8.53
N ILE A 192 31.23 -25.46 -9.76
CA ILE A 192 30.48 -24.88 -10.90
C ILE A 192 29.21 -25.70 -11.17
N MET A 193 29.33 -27.03 -11.15
CA MET A 193 28.18 -27.93 -11.30
C MET A 193 27.13 -27.71 -10.20
N LEU A 194 27.53 -27.65 -8.93
CA LEU A 194 26.62 -27.41 -7.81
C LEU A 194 25.94 -26.04 -7.91
N ILE A 195 26.68 -25.00 -8.28
CA ILE A 195 26.11 -23.67 -8.54
C ILE A 195 25.12 -23.73 -9.69
N SER A 196 25.44 -24.41 -10.78
CA SER A 196 24.57 -24.51 -11.95
C SER A 196 23.23 -25.14 -11.58
N VAL A 197 23.24 -26.21 -10.79
CA VAL A 197 22.01 -26.81 -10.24
C VAL A 197 21.29 -25.80 -9.35
N ALA A 198 21.97 -25.15 -8.40
CA ALA A 198 21.35 -24.16 -7.52
C ALA A 198 20.69 -23.01 -8.30
N VAL A 199 21.33 -22.52 -9.36
CA VAL A 199 20.83 -21.46 -10.24
C VAL A 199 19.59 -21.90 -11.00
N ILE A 200 19.59 -23.09 -11.62
CA ILE A 200 18.43 -23.62 -12.33
C ILE A 200 17.21 -23.67 -11.38
N PHE A 201 17.40 -24.24 -10.19
CA PHE A 201 16.34 -24.31 -9.18
C PHE A 201 15.92 -22.93 -8.67
N GLY A 202 16.87 -22.03 -8.43
CA GLY A 202 16.59 -20.66 -8.02
C GLY A 202 15.78 -19.88 -9.04
N LEU A 203 16.07 -20.04 -10.34
CA LEU A 203 15.33 -19.40 -11.42
C LEU A 203 13.90 -19.94 -11.55
N ILE A 204 13.69 -21.24 -11.32
CA ILE A 204 12.36 -21.86 -11.30
C ILE A 204 11.57 -21.44 -10.03
N ASP A 205 12.25 -21.27 -8.90
CA ASP A 205 11.62 -20.90 -7.62
C ASP A 205 11.01 -19.49 -7.68
N LEU A 206 11.61 -18.53 -8.40
CA LEU A 206 11.08 -17.16 -8.52
C LEU A 206 9.61 -17.08 -9.00
N PRO A 207 9.26 -17.56 -10.22
CA PRO A 207 7.88 -17.52 -10.70
C PRO A 207 6.97 -18.39 -9.84
N TYR A 208 7.44 -19.54 -9.38
CA TYR A 208 6.67 -20.44 -8.51
C TYR A 208 6.25 -19.75 -7.20
N GLN A 209 7.18 -19.07 -6.53
CA GLN A 209 6.91 -18.36 -5.27
C GLN A 209 6.02 -17.14 -5.51
N LYS A 210 6.21 -16.42 -6.62
CA LYS A 210 5.31 -15.31 -7.01
C LYS A 210 3.88 -15.80 -7.23
N MET A 211 3.69 -16.88 -7.97
CA MET A 211 2.37 -17.48 -8.21
C MET A 211 1.74 -18.00 -6.91
N THR A 212 2.52 -18.66 -6.06
CA THR A 212 2.06 -19.21 -4.79
C THR A 212 1.62 -18.10 -3.84
N PHE A 213 2.41 -17.03 -3.72
CA PHE A 213 2.05 -15.85 -2.93
C PHE A 213 0.77 -15.19 -3.45
N ASN A 214 0.65 -14.99 -4.76
CA ASN A 214 -0.56 -14.42 -5.36
C ASN A 214 -1.80 -15.28 -5.06
N LYS A 215 -1.69 -16.62 -5.19
CA LYS A 215 -2.77 -17.56 -4.84
C LYS A 215 -3.16 -17.47 -3.36
N GLN A 216 -2.19 -17.33 -2.45
CA GLN A 216 -2.47 -17.15 -1.03
C GLN A 216 -3.22 -15.84 -0.74
N MET A 217 -2.92 -14.78 -1.51
CA MET A 217 -3.53 -13.46 -1.35
C MET A 217 -4.91 -13.32 -2.01
N MET A 218 -5.32 -14.26 -2.87
CA MET A 218 -6.65 -14.25 -3.50
C MET A 218 -7.78 -14.09 -2.48
N MET A 219 -8.86 -13.45 -2.93
CA MET A 219 -10.02 -13.11 -2.12
C MET A 219 -11.23 -13.92 -2.57
N SER A 220 -12.14 -14.19 -1.64
CA SER A 220 -13.48 -14.63 -2.01
C SER A 220 -14.34 -13.41 -2.40
N LYS A 221 -15.42 -13.65 -3.14
CA LYS A 221 -16.40 -12.59 -3.47
C LYS A 221 -16.97 -11.93 -2.22
N GLU A 222 -17.14 -12.69 -1.14
CA GLU A 222 -17.62 -12.18 0.14
C GLU A 222 -16.58 -11.29 0.83
N GLU A 223 -15.30 -11.70 0.86
CA GLU A 223 -14.20 -10.89 1.39
C GLU A 223 -14.11 -9.55 0.64
N LEU A 224 -14.18 -9.59 -0.69
CA LEU A 224 -14.09 -8.39 -1.53
C LEU A 224 -15.30 -7.45 -1.30
N LYS A 225 -16.50 -7.99 -1.20
CA LYS A 225 -17.71 -7.22 -0.88
C LYS A 225 -17.64 -6.59 0.52
N GLN A 226 -17.10 -7.31 1.51
CA GLN A 226 -16.92 -6.76 2.86
C GLN A 226 -15.89 -5.63 2.87
N GLU A 227 -14.80 -5.77 2.12
CA GLU A 227 -13.78 -4.73 2.00
C GLU A 227 -14.32 -3.46 1.35
N HIS A 228 -15.09 -3.59 0.25
CA HIS A 228 -15.79 -2.45 -0.35
C HIS A 228 -16.75 -1.77 0.62
N LYS A 229 -17.50 -2.54 1.42
CA LYS A 229 -18.38 -1.99 2.46
C LYS A 229 -17.61 -1.22 3.54
N GLN A 230 -16.42 -1.67 3.91
CA GLN A 230 -15.58 -0.97 4.90
C GLN A 230 -14.99 0.33 4.35
N GLN A 231 -14.64 0.39 3.06
CA GLN A 231 -14.08 1.59 2.44
C GLN A 231 -15.14 2.65 2.11
N GLU A 232 -16.26 2.26 1.48
CA GLU A 232 -17.29 3.20 1.00
C GLU A 232 -18.42 3.45 2.02
N GLY A 233 -18.47 2.64 3.08
CA GLY A 233 -19.61 2.57 3.99
C GLY A 233 -20.77 1.75 3.40
N SER A 234 -21.65 1.20 4.25
CA SER A 234 -22.81 0.47 3.73
C SER A 234 -23.78 1.41 3.02
N PRO A 235 -24.50 0.94 1.98
CA PRO A 235 -25.57 1.72 1.35
C PRO A 235 -26.60 2.24 2.36
N GLU A 236 -26.86 1.47 3.42
CA GLU A 236 -27.72 1.83 4.54
C GLU A 236 -27.16 3.04 5.31
N VAL A 237 -25.86 3.08 5.60
CA VAL A 237 -25.21 4.21 6.27
C VAL A 237 -25.23 5.45 5.39
N LYS A 238 -24.99 5.32 4.09
CA LYS A 238 -25.09 6.44 3.13
C LYS A 238 -26.52 6.97 3.04
N GLY A 239 -27.51 6.08 3.00
CA GLY A 239 -28.94 6.42 3.04
C GLY A 239 -29.33 7.11 4.35
N ARG A 240 -28.88 6.60 5.49
CA ARG A 240 -29.14 7.20 6.81
C ARG A 240 -28.54 8.58 6.94
N ARG A 241 -27.31 8.80 6.46
CA ARG A 241 -26.68 10.13 6.41
C ARG A 241 -27.51 11.11 5.58
N ARG A 242 -27.99 10.68 4.40
CA ARG A 242 -28.85 11.51 3.54
C ARG A 242 -30.18 11.86 4.23
N GLN A 243 -30.82 10.89 4.88
CA GLN A 243 -32.07 11.11 5.64
C GLN A 243 -31.87 12.14 6.76
N ILE A 244 -30.80 12.01 7.54
CA ILE A 244 -30.46 12.94 8.63
C ILE A 244 -30.24 14.35 8.07
N GLN A 245 -29.50 14.50 6.98
CA GLN A 245 -29.29 15.80 6.32
C GLN A 245 -30.61 16.44 5.87
N MET A 246 -31.53 15.67 5.29
CA MET A 246 -32.87 16.15 4.92
C MET A 246 -33.69 16.59 6.13
N GLN A 247 -33.66 15.84 7.23
CA GLN A 247 -34.35 16.22 8.47
C GLN A 247 -33.84 17.54 9.04
N TYR A 248 -32.52 17.74 9.07
CA TYR A 248 -31.93 19.02 9.50
C TYR A 248 -32.36 20.19 8.59
N ALA A 249 -32.33 20.00 7.28
CA ALA A 249 -32.76 21.02 6.32
C ALA A 249 -34.23 21.41 6.52
N ARG A 250 -35.12 20.42 6.72
CA ARG A 250 -36.55 20.66 7.03
C ARG A 250 -36.75 21.39 8.36
N ASN A 251 -36.05 20.97 9.41
CA ASN A 251 -36.14 21.59 10.73
C ASN A 251 -35.66 23.05 10.70
N SER A 252 -34.60 23.34 9.94
CA SER A 252 -34.12 24.70 9.72
C SER A 252 -35.14 25.54 8.95
N ALA A 253 -35.68 25.01 7.85
CA ALA A 253 -36.70 25.69 7.05
C ALA A 253 -37.97 26.02 7.88
N ASN A 254 -38.44 25.10 8.72
CA ASN A 254 -39.58 25.32 9.61
C ASN A 254 -39.42 26.54 10.52
N LYS A 255 -38.22 26.75 11.05
CA LYS A 255 -37.94 27.87 11.96
C LYS A 255 -37.74 29.18 11.22
N MET A 256 -37.10 29.13 10.05
CA MET A 256 -36.64 30.33 9.35
C MET A 256 -37.61 30.86 8.30
N VAL A 257 -38.32 30.00 7.56
CA VAL A 257 -39.25 30.40 6.49
C VAL A 257 -40.37 31.32 6.99
N PRO A 258 -40.98 31.13 8.19
CA PRO A 258 -42.00 32.05 8.70
C PRO A 258 -41.49 33.49 8.92
N THR A 259 -40.17 33.67 8.99
CA THR A 259 -39.53 34.97 9.20
C THR A 259 -39.09 35.65 7.91
N ALA A 260 -39.27 35.00 6.77
CA ALA A 260 -38.88 35.48 5.44
C ALA A 260 -39.90 36.49 4.90
N ASP A 261 -39.42 37.43 4.09
CA ASP A 261 -40.29 38.41 3.43
C ASP A 261 -40.79 37.90 2.07
N VAL A 262 -40.00 37.07 1.40
CA VAL A 262 -40.34 36.46 0.11
C VAL A 262 -39.66 35.12 -0.08
N VAL A 263 -40.32 34.21 -0.80
CA VAL A 263 -39.73 32.96 -1.28
C VAL A 263 -39.64 32.97 -2.81
N LEU A 264 -38.44 32.74 -3.32
CA LEU A 264 -38.15 32.62 -4.75
C LEU A 264 -38.05 31.16 -5.15
N MET A 265 -38.72 30.80 -6.24
CA MET A 265 -38.82 29.43 -6.74
C MET A 265 -38.29 29.31 -8.17
N ASN A 266 -37.49 28.27 -8.39
CA ASN A 266 -37.33 27.61 -9.68
C ASN A 266 -38.23 26.37 -9.63
N PRO A 267 -39.34 26.31 -10.40
CA PRO A 267 -40.58 25.58 -10.09
C PRO A 267 -40.46 24.27 -9.32
N THR A 268 -39.57 23.37 -9.74
CA THR A 268 -39.43 22.02 -9.18
C THR A 268 -38.05 21.74 -8.58
N HIS A 269 -37.11 22.68 -8.63
CA HIS A 269 -35.70 22.38 -8.38
C HIS A 269 -35.07 23.19 -7.25
N TYR A 270 -35.36 24.48 -7.12
CA TYR A 270 -34.72 25.31 -6.10
C TYR A 270 -35.73 26.23 -5.43
N ALA A 271 -35.56 26.42 -4.12
CA ALA A 271 -36.26 27.42 -3.34
C ALA A 271 -35.25 28.23 -2.53
N VAL A 272 -35.43 29.54 -2.48
CA VAL A 272 -34.64 30.46 -1.65
C VAL A 272 -35.59 31.40 -0.94
N ALA A 273 -35.56 31.40 0.39
CA ALA A 273 -36.28 32.34 1.23
C ALA A 273 -35.35 33.50 1.61
N LEU A 274 -35.79 34.72 1.35
CA LEU A 274 -35.03 35.94 1.60
C LEU A 274 -35.68 36.76 2.70
N LYS A 275 -34.84 37.44 3.48
CA LYS A 275 -35.24 38.42 4.48
C LYS A 275 -34.46 39.70 4.29
N TYR A 276 -35.13 40.83 4.43
CA TYR A 276 -34.54 42.16 4.45
C TYR A 276 -34.85 42.84 5.78
N ASP A 277 -33.81 43.02 6.58
CA ASP A 277 -33.90 43.63 7.91
C ASP A 277 -32.75 44.63 8.06
N ILE A 278 -33.09 45.92 7.96
CA ILE A 278 -32.14 47.04 7.99
C ILE A 278 -31.35 47.06 9.31
N SER A 279 -31.92 46.51 10.39
CA SER A 279 -31.24 46.42 11.68
C SER A 279 -30.14 45.35 11.73
N LYS A 280 -30.16 44.38 10.80
CA LYS A 280 -29.26 43.23 10.77
C LYS A 280 -28.26 43.25 9.63
N ALA A 281 -28.66 43.76 8.48
CA ALA A 281 -27.88 43.68 7.26
C ALA A 281 -28.17 44.85 6.32
N GLU A 282 -27.12 45.36 5.67
CA GLU A 282 -27.22 46.39 4.63
C GLU A 282 -27.92 45.89 3.36
N ALA A 283 -27.99 44.57 3.18
CA ALA A 283 -28.63 43.92 2.04
C ALA A 283 -29.48 42.72 2.45
N PRO A 284 -30.46 42.32 1.61
CA PRO A 284 -31.23 41.11 1.84
C PRO A 284 -30.33 39.88 1.96
N PHE A 285 -30.68 38.98 2.88
CA PHE A 285 -29.93 37.77 3.16
C PHE A 285 -30.81 36.52 3.08
N VAL A 286 -30.18 35.38 2.81
CA VAL A 286 -30.87 34.09 2.67
C VAL A 286 -31.15 33.50 4.05
N VAL A 287 -32.42 33.29 4.39
CA VAL A 287 -32.81 32.67 5.67
C VAL A 287 -33.03 31.16 5.58
N ALA A 288 -33.41 30.68 4.40
CA ALA A 288 -33.49 29.25 4.09
C ALA A 288 -33.27 29.03 2.59
N LYS A 289 -32.64 27.93 2.22
CA LYS A 289 -32.57 27.49 0.81
C LYS A 289 -32.64 25.97 0.73
N GLY A 290 -33.16 25.46 -0.37
CA GLY A 290 -33.33 24.02 -0.56
C GLY A 290 -33.39 23.63 -2.03
N LYS A 291 -33.10 22.35 -2.30
CA LYS A 291 -33.22 21.72 -3.61
C LYS A 291 -34.26 20.60 -3.57
N ASP A 292 -34.95 20.38 -4.69
CA ASP A 292 -35.88 19.27 -4.94
C ASP A 292 -36.90 19.12 -3.78
N GLU A 293 -36.85 18.04 -3.02
CA GLU A 293 -37.79 17.75 -1.91
C GLU A 293 -37.81 18.86 -0.83
N VAL A 294 -36.66 19.46 -0.51
CA VAL A 294 -36.58 20.57 0.45
C VAL A 294 -37.17 21.84 -0.16
N ALA A 295 -37.05 22.04 -1.47
CA ALA A 295 -37.64 23.18 -2.16
C ALA A 295 -39.17 23.12 -2.13
N PHE A 296 -39.75 21.95 -2.37
CA PHE A 296 -41.20 21.73 -2.21
C PHE A 296 -41.67 21.96 -0.77
N TYR A 297 -40.86 21.56 0.21
CA TYR A 297 -41.17 21.80 1.62
C TYR A 297 -41.13 23.29 2.00
N ILE A 298 -40.16 24.05 1.49
CA ILE A 298 -40.10 25.50 1.69
C ILE A 298 -41.32 26.18 1.08
N ARG A 299 -41.76 25.73 -0.11
CA ARG A 299 -42.98 26.23 -0.74
C ARG A 299 -44.22 25.96 0.12
N SER A 300 -44.41 24.74 0.60
CA SER A 300 -45.58 24.43 1.44
C SER A 300 -45.59 25.20 2.76
N LEU A 301 -44.41 25.49 3.32
CA LEU A 301 -44.29 26.38 4.47
C LEU A 301 -44.63 27.83 4.13
N ALA A 302 -44.18 28.34 2.99
CA ALA A 302 -44.53 29.67 2.53
C ALA A 302 -46.05 29.83 2.36
N ASP A 303 -46.69 28.85 1.70
CA ASP A 303 -48.15 28.79 1.53
C ASP A 303 -48.88 28.78 2.90
N LYS A 304 -48.39 27.97 3.85
CA LYS A 304 -48.97 27.86 5.20
C LYS A 304 -48.85 29.15 6.02
N HIS A 305 -47.74 29.88 5.88
CA HIS A 305 -47.46 31.12 6.61
C HIS A 305 -47.83 32.38 5.81
N GLN A 306 -48.50 32.23 4.67
CA GLN A 306 -48.90 33.33 3.78
C GLN A 306 -47.73 34.23 3.33
N ILE A 307 -46.55 33.64 3.16
CA ILE A 307 -45.37 34.31 2.59
C ILE A 307 -45.50 34.28 1.06
N GLU A 308 -45.23 35.40 0.40
CA GLU A 308 -45.34 35.49 -1.05
C GLU A 308 -44.31 34.59 -1.75
N VAL A 309 -44.79 33.81 -2.71
CA VAL A 309 -43.98 32.92 -3.53
C VAL A 309 -43.91 33.45 -4.95
N LEU A 310 -42.70 33.75 -5.43
CA LEU A 310 -42.46 34.25 -6.78
C LEU A 310 -41.67 33.23 -7.60
N ILE A 311 -42.15 32.95 -8.81
CA ILE A 311 -41.50 32.04 -9.75
C ILE A 311 -40.50 32.85 -10.58
N VAL A 312 -39.23 32.82 -10.17
CA VAL A 312 -38.14 33.58 -10.82
C VAL A 312 -36.92 32.65 -11.01
N PRO A 313 -36.94 31.75 -12.01
CA PRO A 313 -36.01 30.63 -12.08
C PRO A 313 -34.54 31.02 -12.13
N GLU A 314 -34.18 31.99 -12.97
CA GLU A 314 -32.78 32.40 -13.18
C GLU A 314 -32.17 33.01 -11.91
N ILE A 315 -32.90 33.91 -11.25
CA ILE A 315 -32.45 34.54 -9.99
C ILE A 315 -32.39 33.49 -8.88
N THR A 316 -33.38 32.61 -8.80
CA THR A 316 -33.40 31.57 -7.75
C THR A 316 -32.19 30.64 -7.85
N ARG A 317 -31.83 30.19 -9.06
CA ARG A 317 -30.62 29.38 -9.29
C ARG A 317 -29.36 30.14 -8.91
N SER A 318 -29.26 31.39 -9.36
CA SER A 318 -28.10 32.24 -9.12
C SER A 318 -27.87 32.45 -7.63
N ILE A 319 -28.92 32.80 -6.86
CA ILE A 319 -28.81 32.98 -5.40
C ILE A 319 -28.50 31.63 -4.70
N TYR A 320 -29.14 30.53 -5.12
CA TYR A 320 -28.92 29.22 -4.52
C TYR A 320 -27.45 28.77 -4.57
N HIS A 321 -26.80 28.98 -5.72
CA HIS A 321 -25.41 28.58 -5.95
C HIS A 321 -24.37 29.57 -5.40
N THR A 322 -24.69 30.86 -5.36
CA THR A 322 -23.72 31.90 -4.94
C THR A 322 -23.79 32.27 -3.46
N THR A 323 -24.91 32.00 -2.77
CA THR A 323 -25.17 32.53 -1.41
C THR A 323 -25.50 31.42 -0.41
N GLN A 324 -24.86 31.39 0.76
CA GLN A 324 -25.17 30.47 1.86
C GLN A 324 -26.29 30.97 2.77
N ILE A 325 -26.82 30.11 3.64
CA ILE A 325 -27.81 30.50 4.66
C ILE A 325 -27.15 31.49 5.63
N ASN A 326 -27.88 32.53 6.03
CA ASN A 326 -27.45 33.69 6.82
C ASN A 326 -26.37 34.56 6.14
N GLN A 327 -26.19 34.41 4.82
CA GLN A 327 -25.30 35.25 4.03
C GLN A 327 -26.12 36.26 3.21
N MET A 328 -25.60 37.49 3.12
CA MET A 328 -26.15 38.51 2.22
C MET A 328 -26.02 38.06 0.77
N VAL A 329 -26.98 38.46 -0.05
CA VAL A 329 -26.93 38.25 -1.50
C VAL A 329 -25.68 38.96 -2.08
N PRO A 330 -25.08 38.47 -3.18
CA PRO A 330 -24.00 39.19 -3.86
C PRO A 330 -24.46 40.53 -4.42
N ASN A 331 -23.57 41.54 -4.39
CA ASN A 331 -23.87 42.91 -4.85
C ASN A 331 -24.42 42.95 -6.29
N GLN A 332 -23.97 42.02 -7.13
CA GLN A 332 -24.41 41.86 -8.53
C GLN A 332 -25.90 41.54 -8.67
N LEU A 333 -26.53 40.94 -7.65
CA LEU A 333 -27.95 40.58 -7.62
C LEU A 333 -28.81 41.55 -6.80
N TYR A 334 -28.21 42.59 -6.19
CA TYR A 334 -28.93 43.53 -5.32
C TYR A 334 -30.07 44.25 -6.01
N LEU A 335 -29.84 44.78 -7.21
CA LEU A 335 -30.86 45.50 -7.96
C LEU A 335 -32.06 44.59 -8.26
N ALA A 336 -31.80 43.36 -8.69
CA ALA A 336 -32.84 42.39 -9.02
C ALA A 336 -33.65 41.98 -7.77
N VAL A 337 -32.97 41.70 -6.65
CA VAL A 337 -33.62 41.35 -5.39
C VAL A 337 -34.39 42.53 -4.79
N ALA A 338 -33.87 43.75 -4.87
CA ALA A 338 -34.55 44.95 -4.39
C ALA A 338 -35.87 45.21 -5.15
N GLN A 339 -35.87 45.01 -6.47
CA GLN A 339 -37.08 45.13 -7.29
C GLN A 339 -38.12 44.05 -6.93
N ILE A 340 -37.67 42.81 -6.67
CA ILE A 340 -38.53 41.73 -6.18
C ILE A 340 -39.16 42.10 -4.83
N LEU A 341 -38.37 42.55 -3.86
CA LEU A 341 -38.88 42.95 -2.54
C LEU A 341 -39.86 44.13 -2.64
N LYS A 342 -39.55 45.13 -3.47
CA LYS A 342 -40.45 46.26 -3.74
C LYS A 342 -41.77 45.78 -4.35
N TYR A 343 -41.72 44.83 -5.29
CA TYR A 343 -42.92 44.25 -5.90
C TYR A 343 -43.77 43.49 -4.86
N VAL A 344 -43.14 42.71 -3.99
CA VAL A 344 -43.81 42.01 -2.88
C VAL A 344 -44.48 43.00 -1.93
N GLN A 345 -43.80 44.10 -1.57
CA GLN A 345 -44.39 45.15 -0.73
C GLN A 345 -45.60 45.81 -1.40
N GLN A 346 -45.54 46.10 -2.70
CA GLN A 346 -46.68 46.63 -3.46
C GLN A 346 -47.85 45.64 -3.53
N LEU A 347 -47.57 44.33 -3.71
CA LEU A 347 -48.60 43.29 -3.70
C LEU A 347 -49.29 43.19 -2.33
N GLN A 348 -48.51 43.25 -1.25
CA GLN A 348 -49.04 43.25 0.11
C GLN A 348 -49.88 44.51 0.39
N ALA A 349 -49.43 45.68 -0.06
CA ALA A 349 -50.18 46.94 0.07
C ALA A 349 -51.50 46.92 -0.73
N TRP A 350 -51.48 46.35 -1.94
CA TRP A 350 -52.70 46.13 -2.75
C TRP A 350 -53.69 45.18 -2.06
N ARG A 351 -53.22 44.05 -1.51
CA ARG A 351 -54.09 43.13 -0.75
C ARG A 351 -54.71 43.77 0.49
N LYS A 352 -54.05 44.77 1.08
CA LYS A 352 -54.57 45.58 2.20
C LYS A 352 -55.47 46.75 1.76
N GLY A 353 -55.74 46.91 0.47
CA GLY A 353 -56.59 47.97 -0.07
C GLY A 353 -55.94 49.36 -0.06
N GLN A 354 -54.63 49.46 0.15
CA GLN A 354 -53.92 50.74 0.32
C GLN A 354 -53.41 51.32 -1.01
N GLN A 355 -53.26 50.49 -2.05
CA GLN A 355 -52.71 50.89 -3.35
C GLN A 355 -53.38 50.12 -4.50
N ALA A 356 -53.28 50.65 -5.73
CA ALA A 356 -53.67 49.95 -6.94
C ALA A 356 -52.79 48.72 -7.19
N LYS A 357 -53.33 47.72 -7.90
CA LYS A 357 -52.61 46.48 -8.21
C LYS A 357 -51.30 46.80 -8.95
N PRO A 358 -50.14 46.33 -8.47
CA PRO A 358 -48.88 46.60 -9.15
C PRO A 358 -48.83 45.95 -10.54
N ASN A 359 -48.17 46.64 -11.48
CA ASN A 359 -47.84 46.11 -12.81
C ASN A 359 -46.98 44.83 -12.69
N LYS A 360 -46.90 44.04 -13.77
CA LYS A 360 -46.11 42.80 -13.79
C LYS A 360 -44.68 43.01 -13.28
N LEU A 361 -44.12 41.97 -12.65
CA LEU A 361 -42.73 41.93 -12.19
C LEU A 361 -41.80 42.39 -13.34
N PRO A 362 -40.87 43.36 -13.11
CA PRO A 362 -39.94 43.81 -14.14
C PRO A 362 -39.06 42.66 -14.64
N SER A 363 -38.64 42.71 -15.91
CA SER A 363 -37.63 41.79 -16.41
C SER A 363 -36.26 42.16 -15.84
N PHE A 364 -35.51 41.18 -15.36
CA PHE A 364 -34.18 41.37 -14.79
C PHE A 364 -33.10 40.79 -15.72
N THR A 365 -31.97 41.47 -15.82
CA THR A 365 -30.78 40.95 -16.50
C THR A 365 -29.77 40.48 -15.45
N ILE A 366 -29.41 39.21 -15.47
CA ILE A 366 -28.40 38.65 -14.57
C ILE A 366 -27.04 38.68 -15.29
N PRO A 367 -25.97 39.21 -14.67
CA PRO A 367 -24.63 39.17 -15.23
C PRO A 367 -24.18 37.74 -15.58
N GLU A 368 -23.51 37.55 -16.72
CA GLU A 368 -23.14 36.22 -17.23
C GLU A 368 -22.27 35.40 -16.28
N ASN A 369 -21.43 36.06 -15.48
CA ASN A 369 -20.49 35.43 -14.55
C ASN A 369 -21.14 34.76 -13.32
N ILE A 370 -22.43 35.03 -13.05
CA ILE A 370 -23.16 34.45 -11.92
C ILE A 370 -24.52 33.86 -12.33
N ARG A 371 -24.71 33.63 -13.63
CA ARG A 371 -25.91 33.02 -14.19
C ARG A 371 -25.78 31.49 -14.13
N TYR A 372 -26.64 30.82 -13.36
CA TYR A 372 -26.66 29.36 -13.17
C TYR A 372 -27.97 28.71 -13.62
#